data_AF-G2FT46-F1
#
_entry.id   AF-G2FT46-F1
#
_cell.length_a   1.000
_cell.length_b   1.000
_cell.length_c   1.000
_cell.angle_alpha   90.00
_cell.angle_beta   90.00
_cell.angle_gamma   90.00
#
_symmetry.space_group_name_H-M   'P 1'
#
loop_
_entity.id
_entity.type
_entity.pdbx_description
1 polymer ?
#
loop_
_entity_poly.entity_id
_entity_poly.type
_entity_poly.pdbx_seq_one_letter_code
_entity_poly.pdbx_strand_id
1 'polypeptide(L)'
;MKIFGLEFKFNGFNLWHEGNFDPASKASTSHNHVKSQITDFPASLPANGGNADTVDGFHASSLAQNFNEASTVDIDAIVLSGMHRLNATVTGTLPSGISFSWCQLLVIHGAGDTIIQMVTNYSSNRTFIRSGNPTQAGGVGSWTAWKELASTGDNVATATKLQTARTIVLSADATGSATFDGSANATVAVTLASVGTAGTYKSVTTDAKGRVTGGTNPTTLAGYGITDAAPTSHVGSGGAAHADVTTTVDGFMIATDKVKLDGIAVGANNYAHPDTHPPSIIVQDASNRFVTDAERTTWNGKQPAITGGASTIASSNLTASRALVSDASGKVAVSSVTSTQLGYVSGVTSAIQTQLN
;
A
#
# COMPACT_ATOMS: atom_id res chain seq x y z
N MET A 1 -69.85 -112.11 -104.67
CA MET A 1 -69.15 -111.00 -105.33
C MET A 1 -69.50 -109.73 -104.59
N LYS A 2 -68.52 -109.01 -104.00
CA LYS A 2 -68.69 -107.58 -103.64
C LYS A 2 -69.20 -106.86 -104.89
N ILE A 3 -70.07 -105.86 -104.71
CA ILE A 3 -70.27 -104.62 -105.49
C ILE A 3 -71.74 -104.22 -105.25
N PHE A 4 -72.02 -103.34 -104.30
CA PHE A 4 -71.80 -101.88 -104.25
C PHE A 4 -73.01 -101.10 -104.80
N GLY A 5 -73.61 -100.33 -103.89
CA GLY A 5 -74.01 -98.94 -104.15
C GLY A 5 -75.31 -98.71 -104.91
N LEU A 6 -76.43 -98.69 -104.18
CA LEU A 6 -77.64 -98.00 -104.63
C LEU A 6 -77.54 -96.52 -104.23
N GLU A 7 -77.75 -95.63 -105.19
CA GLU A 7 -77.39 -94.21 -105.15
C GLU A 7 -78.60 -93.34 -104.74
N PHE A 8 -78.40 -92.31 -103.88
CA PHE A 8 -79.44 -91.34 -103.49
C PHE A 8 -79.05 -89.92 -103.92
N LYS A 9 -79.75 -89.40 -104.94
CA LYS A 9 -79.55 -88.08 -105.58
C LYS A 9 -80.40 -87.00 -104.92
N PHE A 10 -79.84 -85.80 -104.75
CA PHE A 10 -80.62 -84.56 -104.70
C PHE A 10 -80.13 -83.57 -105.75
N ASN A 11 -80.97 -83.39 -106.79
CA ASN A 11 -80.80 -82.65 -108.06
C ASN A 11 -79.62 -83.05 -108.98
N GLY A 12 -79.25 -84.32 -109.00
CA GLY A 12 -78.19 -84.80 -109.90
C GLY A 12 -76.81 -84.93 -109.24
N PHE A 13 -76.72 -84.71 -107.93
CA PHE A 13 -75.55 -85.09 -107.15
C PHE A 13 -75.96 -85.96 -105.94
N ASN A 14 -75.28 -87.09 -105.78
CA ASN A 14 -75.39 -87.94 -104.60
C ASN A 14 -74.63 -87.31 -103.45
N LEU A 15 -75.30 -87.12 -102.32
CA LEU A 15 -74.68 -86.74 -101.05
C LEU A 15 -74.64 -87.98 -100.15
N TRP A 16 -73.66 -88.84 -100.38
CA TRP A 16 -73.16 -89.73 -99.34
C TRP A 16 -71.66 -89.53 -99.19
N HIS A 17 -71.30 -89.09 -98.00
CA HIS A 17 -69.96 -89.00 -97.45
C HIS A 17 -69.72 -90.30 -96.64
N GLU A 18 -68.53 -90.89 -96.72
CA GLU A 18 -68.19 -92.02 -95.85
C GLU A 18 -67.69 -91.51 -94.49
N GLY A 19 -68.59 -91.42 -93.50
CA GLY A 19 -68.30 -91.09 -92.08
C GLY A 19 -69.27 -90.07 -91.45
N ASN A 20 -69.68 -90.22 -90.18
CA ASN A 20 -70.65 -89.33 -89.48
C ASN A 20 -70.44 -87.83 -89.76
N PHE A 21 -71.46 -87.12 -90.26
CA PHE A 21 -71.44 -85.66 -90.36
C PHE A 21 -71.75 -85.05 -88.99
N ASP A 22 -70.73 -84.63 -88.24
CA ASP A 22 -70.87 -83.96 -86.94
C ASP A 22 -70.67 -82.43 -87.05
N PRO A 23 -71.74 -81.62 -86.98
CA PRO A 23 -71.65 -80.15 -87.05
C PRO A 23 -70.93 -79.51 -85.85
N ALA A 24 -70.69 -80.23 -84.75
CA ALA A 24 -69.91 -79.74 -83.61
C ALA A 24 -68.43 -79.49 -83.96
N SER A 25 -67.93 -80.09 -85.06
CA SER A 25 -66.54 -79.91 -85.51
C SER A 25 -66.27 -78.60 -86.28
N LYS A 26 -67.25 -77.70 -86.43
CA LYS A 26 -67.13 -76.44 -87.20
C LYS A 26 -67.44 -75.14 -86.43
N ALA A 27 -67.64 -75.19 -85.11
CA ALA A 27 -67.79 -73.98 -84.28
C ALA A 27 -66.63 -73.84 -83.29
N SER A 28 -65.78 -72.82 -83.47
CA SER A 28 -64.75 -72.45 -82.47
C SER A 28 -65.41 -71.75 -81.28
N THR A 29 -65.27 -72.30 -80.07
CA THR A 29 -65.86 -71.79 -78.81
C THR A 29 -64.96 -70.80 -78.04
N SER A 30 -64.04 -70.11 -78.72
CA SER A 30 -63.19 -69.07 -78.10
C SER A 30 -63.32 -67.73 -78.83
N HIS A 31 -63.92 -66.71 -78.18
CA HIS A 31 -63.79 -65.32 -78.59
C HIS A 31 -63.63 -64.37 -77.39
N ASN A 32 -62.69 -63.43 -77.51
CA ASN A 32 -62.41 -62.37 -76.53
C ASN A 32 -62.85 -61.02 -77.12
N HIS A 33 -63.30 -60.11 -76.25
CA HIS A 33 -63.60 -58.73 -76.65
C HIS A 33 -62.44 -57.78 -76.36
N VAL A 34 -62.03 -57.01 -77.36
CA VAL A 34 -61.14 -55.85 -77.19
C VAL A 34 -61.94 -54.64 -76.71
N LYS A 35 -61.28 -53.68 -76.04
CA LYS A 35 -61.90 -52.45 -75.50
C LYS A 35 -62.76 -51.69 -76.53
N SER A 36 -62.43 -51.77 -77.82
CA SER A 36 -63.21 -51.15 -78.91
C SER A 36 -64.55 -51.83 -79.18
N GLN A 37 -64.77 -53.03 -78.67
CA GLN A 37 -66.03 -53.76 -78.78
C GLN A 37 -67.00 -53.47 -77.61
N ILE A 38 -66.60 -52.62 -76.65
CA ILE A 38 -67.42 -52.24 -75.49
C ILE A 38 -67.69 -50.72 -75.55
N THR A 39 -68.91 -50.33 -75.91
CA THR A 39 -69.28 -48.95 -76.24
C THR A 39 -69.82 -48.11 -75.07
N ASP A 40 -69.98 -48.67 -73.87
CA ASP A 40 -70.76 -48.09 -72.75
C ASP A 40 -69.98 -47.84 -71.44
N PHE A 41 -68.65 -47.72 -71.50
CA PHE A 41 -67.85 -47.39 -70.32
C PHE A 41 -68.11 -45.95 -69.82
N PRO A 42 -68.47 -45.72 -68.53
CA PRO A 42 -68.76 -44.38 -68.02
C PRO A 42 -67.50 -43.51 -68.00
N ALA A 43 -67.67 -42.25 -68.42
CA ALA A 43 -66.54 -41.37 -68.73
C ALA A 43 -65.78 -40.86 -67.48
N SER A 44 -66.42 -40.72 -66.31
CA SER A 44 -65.75 -40.41 -65.02
C SER A 44 -66.67 -40.58 -63.80
N LEU A 45 -66.08 -40.63 -62.59
CA LEU A 45 -66.78 -40.55 -61.29
C LEU A 45 -66.59 -39.13 -60.69
N PRO A 46 -67.64 -38.42 -60.23
CA PRO A 46 -67.50 -37.06 -59.69
C PRO A 46 -67.00 -37.09 -58.23
N ALA A 47 -65.82 -36.53 -57.97
CA ALA A 47 -65.29 -36.37 -56.62
C ALA A 47 -65.69 -34.98 -56.04
N ASN A 48 -66.72 -34.94 -55.20
CA ASN A 48 -67.05 -33.76 -54.37
C ASN A 48 -66.05 -33.66 -53.21
N GLY A 49 -64.89 -33.07 -53.45
CA GLY A 49 -64.01 -32.54 -52.39
C GLY A 49 -63.00 -33.50 -51.78
N GLY A 50 -62.90 -34.73 -52.27
CA GLY A 50 -61.81 -35.64 -51.93
C GLY A 50 -61.68 -36.78 -52.94
N ASN A 51 -60.50 -36.94 -53.52
CA ASN A 51 -60.04 -38.22 -54.07
C ASN A 51 -59.29 -38.98 -52.94
N ALA A 52 -58.83 -40.21 -53.17
CA ALA A 52 -58.14 -41.03 -52.16
C ALA A 52 -56.85 -40.43 -51.56
N ASP A 53 -56.52 -39.17 -51.89
CA ASP A 53 -55.23 -38.53 -51.69
C ASP A 53 -55.32 -37.15 -50.98
N THR A 54 -56.51 -36.56 -50.78
CA THR A 54 -56.67 -35.20 -50.18
C THR A 54 -57.84 -35.07 -49.19
N VAL A 55 -57.66 -34.26 -48.15
CA VAL A 55 -58.73 -33.77 -47.25
C VAL A 55 -58.67 -32.23 -47.23
N ASP A 56 -59.78 -31.56 -47.56
CA ASP A 56 -59.87 -30.09 -47.66
C ASP A 56 -58.76 -29.44 -48.52
N GLY A 57 -58.35 -30.14 -49.58
CA GLY A 57 -57.30 -29.67 -50.49
C GLY A 57 -55.86 -29.84 -49.96
N PHE A 58 -55.68 -30.44 -48.79
CA PHE A 58 -54.37 -30.85 -48.26
C PHE A 58 -54.18 -32.36 -48.44
N HIS A 59 -53.06 -32.76 -49.05
CA HIS A 59 -52.67 -34.16 -49.15
C HIS A 59 -52.08 -34.65 -47.82
N ALA A 60 -52.07 -35.96 -47.56
CA ALA A 60 -51.27 -36.52 -46.45
C ALA A 60 -49.78 -36.17 -46.59
N SER A 61 -49.33 -36.02 -47.83
CA SER A 61 -47.99 -35.56 -48.19
C SER A 61 -47.72 -34.13 -47.71
N SER A 62 -48.75 -33.29 -47.53
CA SER A 62 -48.61 -31.90 -47.06
C SER A 62 -48.11 -31.77 -45.60
N LEU A 63 -48.17 -32.84 -44.79
CA LEU A 63 -47.53 -32.89 -43.46
C LEU A 63 -46.41 -33.95 -43.37
N ALA A 64 -46.45 -34.98 -44.20
CA ALA A 64 -45.50 -36.11 -44.15
C ALA A 64 -44.46 -36.03 -45.26
N GLN A 65 -43.20 -35.72 -44.89
CA GLN A 65 -41.96 -35.89 -45.68
C GLN A 65 -42.13 -35.58 -47.18
N ASN A 66 -42.58 -34.36 -47.49
CA ASN A 66 -42.83 -34.00 -48.87
C ASN A 66 -41.49 -33.70 -49.57
N PHE A 67 -41.20 -34.48 -50.62
CA PHE A 67 -40.11 -34.29 -51.58
C PHE A 67 -38.70 -34.54 -51.02
N ASN A 68 -38.20 -35.77 -51.21
CA ASN A 68 -36.80 -35.88 -51.61
C ASN A 68 -36.71 -35.07 -52.91
N GLU A 69 -36.08 -33.91 -52.84
CA GLU A 69 -35.84 -33.12 -54.03
C GLU A 69 -35.07 -33.99 -55.04
N ALA A 70 -35.25 -33.68 -56.32
CA ALA A 70 -34.56 -34.39 -57.38
C ALA A 70 -33.04 -34.45 -57.12
N SER A 71 -32.35 -35.42 -57.71
CA SER A 71 -30.90 -35.61 -57.54
C SER A 71 -30.09 -34.32 -57.73
N THR A 72 -30.62 -33.41 -58.55
CA THR A 72 -30.23 -32.00 -58.67
C THR A 72 -31.43 -31.10 -58.40
N VAL A 73 -31.30 -30.14 -57.48
CA VAL A 73 -32.37 -29.18 -57.14
C VAL A 73 -31.86 -27.74 -57.05
N ASP A 74 -32.59 -26.80 -57.65
CA ASP A 74 -32.34 -25.37 -57.49
C ASP A 74 -33.11 -24.82 -56.29
N ILE A 75 -32.39 -24.41 -55.24
CA ILE A 75 -32.99 -23.91 -54.00
C ILE A 75 -33.76 -22.60 -54.19
N ASP A 76 -33.47 -21.82 -55.23
CA ASP A 76 -34.16 -20.57 -55.54
C ASP A 76 -35.54 -20.82 -56.17
N ALA A 77 -35.76 -22.02 -56.73
CA ALA A 77 -37.02 -22.44 -57.33
C ALA A 77 -37.98 -23.09 -56.31
N ILE A 78 -37.50 -23.47 -55.13
CA ILE A 78 -38.33 -24.07 -54.07
C ILE A 78 -39.11 -22.96 -53.35
N VAL A 79 -40.26 -22.60 -53.91
CA VAL A 79 -41.06 -21.48 -53.41
C VAL A 79 -42.37 -21.87 -52.74
N LEU A 80 -42.78 -23.13 -52.79
CA LEU A 80 -44.00 -23.58 -52.11
C LEU A 80 -43.71 -23.88 -50.64
N SER A 81 -44.65 -23.56 -49.77
CA SER A 81 -44.54 -23.87 -48.33
C SER A 81 -44.38 -25.37 -48.11
N GLY A 82 -43.41 -25.77 -47.32
CA GLY A 82 -43.12 -27.19 -47.08
C GLY A 82 -41.83 -27.45 -46.29
N MET A 83 -41.66 -28.69 -45.86
CA MET A 83 -40.41 -29.22 -45.33
C MET A 83 -39.79 -30.15 -46.38
N HIS A 84 -38.64 -29.75 -46.90
CA HIS A 84 -37.95 -30.38 -48.03
C HIS A 84 -36.66 -31.02 -47.57
N ARG A 85 -36.37 -32.22 -48.07
CA ARG A 85 -35.06 -32.85 -47.92
C ARG A 85 -34.25 -32.62 -49.19
N LEU A 86 -33.19 -31.82 -49.08
CA LEU A 86 -32.28 -31.57 -50.18
C LEU A 86 -31.45 -32.83 -50.46
N ASN A 87 -31.19 -33.13 -51.73
CA ASN A 87 -30.53 -34.37 -52.16
C ASN A 87 -29.05 -34.11 -52.52
N ALA A 88 -28.42 -34.98 -53.31
CA ALA A 88 -26.97 -34.94 -53.55
C ALA A 88 -26.46 -33.61 -54.18
N THR A 89 -27.14 -33.06 -55.18
CA THR A 89 -26.72 -31.82 -55.85
C THR A 89 -27.73 -30.70 -55.64
N VAL A 90 -27.28 -29.57 -55.08
CA VAL A 90 -28.11 -28.37 -54.86
C VAL A 90 -27.48 -27.20 -55.62
N THR A 91 -28.28 -26.47 -56.39
CA THR A 91 -27.91 -25.29 -57.18
C THR A 91 -28.71 -24.07 -56.72
N GLY A 92 -28.43 -22.90 -57.30
CA GLY A 92 -29.08 -21.62 -56.92
C GLY A 92 -28.17 -20.75 -56.05
N THR A 93 -28.75 -19.73 -55.41
CA THR A 93 -28.03 -18.81 -54.54
C THR A 93 -27.80 -19.47 -53.19
N LEU A 94 -26.62 -20.05 -52.96
CA LEU A 94 -26.29 -20.77 -51.74
C LEU A 94 -25.44 -19.95 -50.76
N PRO A 95 -25.62 -20.09 -49.43
CA PRO A 95 -24.63 -19.65 -48.46
C PRO A 95 -23.29 -20.33 -48.71
N SER A 96 -22.18 -19.62 -48.49
CA SER A 96 -20.84 -20.22 -48.59
C SER A 96 -20.45 -20.97 -47.32
N GLY A 97 -19.53 -21.93 -47.44
CA GLY A 97 -18.88 -22.56 -46.28
C GLY A 97 -19.51 -23.84 -45.74
N ILE A 98 -20.59 -24.35 -46.33
CA ILE A 98 -21.09 -25.73 -46.11
C ILE A 98 -21.57 -26.38 -47.41
N SER A 99 -21.68 -27.71 -47.42
CA SER A 99 -22.44 -28.44 -48.44
C SER A 99 -23.94 -28.37 -48.12
N PHE A 100 -24.76 -28.20 -49.16
CA PHE A 100 -26.22 -28.22 -49.04
C PHE A 100 -26.82 -29.60 -49.32
N SER A 101 -25.98 -30.59 -49.63
CA SER A 101 -26.43 -31.96 -49.80
C SER A 101 -27.02 -32.50 -48.50
N TRP A 102 -28.17 -33.16 -48.59
CA TRP A 102 -28.83 -33.80 -47.45
C TRP A 102 -29.27 -32.84 -46.33
N CYS A 103 -29.35 -31.54 -46.61
CA CYS A 103 -29.89 -30.56 -45.67
C CYS A 103 -31.42 -30.65 -45.55
N GLN A 104 -31.93 -30.18 -44.42
CA GLN A 104 -33.36 -29.98 -44.20
C GLN A 104 -33.69 -28.52 -44.49
N LEU A 105 -34.55 -28.27 -45.48
CA LEU A 105 -35.02 -26.95 -45.87
C LEU A 105 -36.48 -26.79 -45.45
N LEU A 106 -36.76 -25.76 -44.68
CA LEU A 106 -38.10 -25.28 -44.40
C LEU A 106 -38.37 -24.08 -45.30
N VAL A 107 -39.47 -24.15 -46.05
CA VAL A 107 -39.97 -23.05 -46.86
C VAL A 107 -41.30 -22.58 -46.29
N ILE A 108 -41.41 -21.27 -46.07
CA ILE A 108 -42.59 -20.61 -45.57
C ILE A 108 -42.97 -19.55 -46.59
N HIS A 109 -43.97 -19.83 -47.38
CA HIS A 109 -44.51 -18.92 -48.37
C HIS A 109 -45.79 -18.27 -47.84
N GLY A 110 -45.78 -16.94 -47.74
CA GLY A 110 -46.97 -16.17 -47.40
C GLY A 110 -48.00 -16.21 -48.53
N ALA A 111 -49.27 -15.88 -48.23
CA ALA A 111 -50.36 -15.87 -49.22
C ALA A 111 -50.23 -14.81 -50.34
N GLY A 112 -49.09 -14.11 -50.43
CA GLY A 112 -48.77 -13.08 -51.41
C GLY A 112 -47.47 -13.41 -52.12
N ASP A 113 -46.50 -12.49 -52.10
CA ASP A 113 -45.21 -12.62 -52.80
C ASP A 113 -44.01 -12.84 -51.87
N THR A 114 -44.23 -12.92 -50.55
CA THR A 114 -43.15 -12.98 -49.55
C THR A 114 -42.86 -14.40 -49.10
N ILE A 115 -41.58 -14.75 -49.09
CA ILE A 115 -41.10 -16.08 -48.78
C ILE A 115 -39.92 -16.05 -47.81
N ILE A 116 -39.89 -17.02 -46.89
CA ILE A 116 -38.76 -17.29 -45.99
C ILE A 116 -38.28 -18.70 -46.26
N GLN A 117 -36.96 -18.85 -46.31
CA GLN A 117 -36.32 -20.16 -46.32
C GLN A 117 -35.37 -20.28 -45.14
N MET A 118 -35.43 -21.41 -44.46
CA MET A 118 -34.50 -21.80 -43.41
C MET A 118 -33.92 -23.17 -43.73
N VAL A 119 -32.60 -23.29 -43.80
CA VAL A 119 -31.93 -24.55 -44.12
C VAL A 119 -30.97 -24.93 -43.01
N THR A 120 -31.04 -26.19 -42.56
CA THR A 120 -30.14 -26.76 -41.56
C THR A 120 -29.39 -27.94 -42.16
N ASN A 121 -28.07 -27.91 -42.05
CA ASN A 121 -27.23 -28.99 -42.53
C ASN A 121 -27.20 -30.17 -41.54
N TYR A 122 -27.34 -31.39 -42.07
CA TYR A 122 -27.49 -32.61 -41.25
C TYR A 122 -26.24 -32.95 -40.43
N SER A 123 -25.05 -32.57 -40.89
CA SER A 123 -23.77 -32.97 -40.27
C SER A 123 -23.14 -31.87 -39.44
N SER A 124 -23.33 -30.60 -39.80
CA SER A 124 -22.72 -29.45 -39.14
C SER A 124 -23.65 -28.71 -38.19
N ASN A 125 -24.96 -28.98 -38.23
CA ASN A 125 -26.01 -28.27 -37.50
C ASN A 125 -26.04 -26.75 -37.77
N ARG A 126 -25.29 -26.26 -38.75
CA ARG A 126 -25.30 -24.87 -39.16
C ARG A 126 -26.65 -24.58 -39.83
N THR A 127 -27.32 -23.54 -39.34
CA THR A 127 -28.62 -23.13 -39.85
C THR A 127 -28.49 -21.78 -40.52
N PHE A 128 -29.06 -21.66 -41.72
CA PHE A 128 -29.08 -20.43 -42.49
C PHE A 128 -30.51 -20.02 -42.73
N ILE A 129 -30.76 -18.72 -42.78
CA ILE A 129 -32.05 -18.13 -43.08
C ILE A 129 -31.91 -17.06 -44.16
N ARG A 130 -32.86 -17.02 -45.08
CA ARG A 130 -33.06 -15.90 -46.00
C ARG A 130 -34.53 -15.63 -46.17
N SER A 131 -34.84 -14.47 -46.72
CA SER A 131 -36.19 -14.08 -47.11
C SER A 131 -36.16 -13.39 -48.46
N GLY A 132 -37.31 -13.14 -49.06
CA GLY A 132 -37.39 -12.31 -50.26
C GLY A 132 -38.78 -12.30 -50.86
N ASN A 133 -38.88 -11.68 -52.03
CA ASN A 133 -40.03 -11.77 -52.91
C ASN A 133 -39.59 -11.98 -54.38
N PRO A 134 -38.87 -13.08 -54.66
CA PRO A 134 -38.32 -13.37 -55.97
C PRO A 134 -39.42 -13.64 -57.00
N THR A 135 -39.08 -13.52 -58.29
CA THR A 135 -40.03 -13.79 -59.39
C THR A 135 -40.58 -15.21 -59.37
N GLN A 136 -39.77 -16.18 -58.92
CA GLN A 136 -40.18 -17.57 -58.72
C GLN A 136 -41.32 -17.72 -57.70
N ALA A 137 -41.40 -16.81 -56.72
CA ALA A 137 -42.44 -16.75 -55.70
C ALA A 137 -43.64 -15.87 -56.13
N GLY A 138 -43.63 -15.33 -57.36
CA GLY A 138 -44.64 -14.39 -57.86
C GLY A 138 -44.38 -12.92 -57.49
N GLY A 139 -43.23 -12.61 -56.89
CA GLY A 139 -42.82 -11.26 -56.55
C GLY A 139 -42.04 -10.53 -57.65
N VAL A 140 -41.70 -9.27 -57.38
CA VAL A 140 -40.93 -8.40 -58.30
C VAL A 140 -39.51 -8.11 -57.82
N GLY A 141 -39.13 -8.64 -56.64
CA GLY A 141 -37.83 -8.43 -56.04
C GLY A 141 -36.91 -9.64 -56.18
N SER A 142 -36.02 -9.78 -55.21
CA SER A 142 -34.96 -10.79 -55.19
C SER A 142 -34.88 -11.48 -53.83
N TRP A 143 -34.17 -12.61 -53.78
CA TRP A 143 -33.73 -13.18 -52.52
C TRP A 143 -32.78 -12.23 -51.78
N THR A 144 -32.95 -12.08 -50.47
CA THR A 144 -31.89 -11.52 -49.62
C THR A 144 -30.72 -12.49 -49.57
N ALA A 145 -29.53 -11.97 -49.28
CA ALA A 145 -28.40 -12.83 -48.92
C ALA A 145 -28.76 -13.72 -47.72
N TRP A 146 -28.25 -14.94 -47.73
CA TRP A 146 -28.38 -15.85 -46.60
C TRP A 146 -27.63 -15.34 -45.38
N LYS A 147 -28.24 -15.48 -44.21
CA LYS A 147 -27.63 -15.20 -42.91
C LYS A 147 -27.56 -16.48 -42.11
N GLU A 148 -26.39 -16.73 -41.55
CA GLU A 148 -26.20 -17.86 -40.64
C GLU A 148 -26.71 -17.51 -39.24
N LEU A 149 -27.42 -18.46 -38.62
CA LEU A 149 -27.76 -18.41 -37.20
C LEU A 149 -26.59 -18.95 -36.40
N ALA A 150 -26.14 -18.16 -35.43
CA ALA A 150 -24.98 -18.48 -34.61
C ALA A 150 -25.41 -19.07 -33.25
N SER A 151 -24.65 -20.04 -32.76
CA SER A 151 -24.79 -20.71 -31.46
C SER A 151 -23.96 -20.04 -30.36
N THR A 152 -24.08 -20.53 -29.12
CA THR A 152 -23.24 -20.09 -27.99
C THR A 152 -21.77 -20.52 -28.10
N GLY A 153 -21.45 -21.45 -29.02
CA GLY A 153 -20.08 -21.74 -29.43
C GLY A 153 -19.57 -20.82 -30.54
N ASP A 154 -20.46 -20.06 -31.17
CA ASP A 154 -20.13 -19.17 -32.27
C ASP A 154 -19.86 -17.75 -31.77
N ASN A 155 -19.02 -17.05 -32.52
CA ASN A 155 -18.60 -15.70 -32.18
C ASN A 155 -19.43 -14.64 -32.95
N VAL A 156 -20.57 -14.22 -32.40
CA VAL A 156 -21.67 -13.63 -33.21
C VAL A 156 -21.53 -12.14 -33.57
N ALA A 157 -20.95 -11.26 -32.74
CA ALA A 157 -20.61 -9.87 -33.15
C ALA A 157 -19.81 -9.08 -32.10
N THR A 158 -20.23 -9.12 -30.82
CA THR A 158 -19.53 -8.46 -29.69
C THR A 158 -18.32 -9.26 -29.24
N ALA A 159 -18.39 -10.58 -29.30
CA ALA A 159 -17.22 -11.45 -29.20
C ALA A 159 -16.30 -11.28 -30.43
N THR A 160 -16.78 -10.84 -31.60
CA THR A 160 -15.91 -10.66 -32.81
C THR A 160 -14.98 -9.47 -32.59
N LYS A 161 -15.51 -8.44 -31.93
CA LYS A 161 -14.79 -7.26 -31.48
C LYS A 161 -13.79 -7.53 -30.35
N LEU A 162 -13.96 -8.60 -29.58
CA LEU A 162 -13.02 -9.07 -28.55
C LEU A 162 -12.20 -10.31 -29.00
N GLN A 163 -12.44 -10.80 -30.22
CA GLN A 163 -11.70 -11.90 -30.87
C GLN A 163 -10.24 -11.48 -31.11
N THR A 164 -10.04 -10.22 -31.50
CA THR A 164 -8.76 -9.54 -31.34
C THR A 164 -8.73 -8.93 -29.95
N ALA A 165 -7.83 -9.45 -29.12
CA ALA A 165 -7.69 -9.02 -27.74
C ALA A 165 -7.42 -7.51 -27.67
N ARG A 166 -8.07 -6.84 -26.71
CA ARG A 166 -7.99 -5.39 -26.56
C ARG A 166 -7.02 -5.04 -25.45
N THR A 167 -6.17 -4.05 -25.70
CA THR A 167 -5.31 -3.51 -24.66
C THR A 167 -6.12 -2.51 -23.81
N ILE A 168 -6.33 -2.87 -22.55
CA ILE A 168 -6.79 -1.94 -21.52
C ILE A 168 -5.55 -1.21 -21.01
N VAL A 169 -5.55 0.12 -21.06
CA VAL A 169 -4.42 0.95 -20.68
C VAL A 169 -4.81 1.87 -19.53
N LEU A 170 -3.96 1.92 -18.51
CA LEU A 170 -3.93 2.95 -17.49
C LEU A 170 -2.85 3.96 -17.87
N SER A 171 -3.17 5.24 -17.78
CA SER A 171 -2.29 6.34 -18.16
C SER A 171 -2.25 7.43 -17.10
N ALA A 172 -1.20 8.25 -17.14
CA ALA A 172 -0.88 9.32 -16.19
C ALA A 172 -0.30 8.79 -14.86
N ASP A 173 -0.95 9.05 -13.73
CA ASP A 173 -0.36 8.82 -12.40
C ASP A 173 -0.21 7.32 -12.05
N ALA A 174 -0.90 6.45 -12.78
CA ALA A 174 -0.60 5.03 -12.86
C ALA A 174 -0.37 4.66 -14.33
N THR A 175 0.69 3.88 -14.59
CA THR A 175 0.95 3.31 -15.90
C THR A 175 0.85 1.79 -15.80
N GLY A 176 0.21 1.19 -16.78
CA GLY A 176 0.03 -0.25 -16.84
C GLY A 176 -0.91 -0.59 -17.97
N SER A 177 -0.76 -1.77 -18.54
CA SER A 177 -1.71 -2.27 -19.52
C SER A 177 -1.89 -3.76 -19.37
N ALA A 178 -3.06 -4.25 -19.78
CA ALA A 178 -3.32 -5.67 -19.90
C ALA A 178 -4.16 -5.90 -21.13
N THR A 179 -3.92 -7.05 -21.75
CA THR A 179 -4.70 -7.52 -22.88
C THR A 179 -5.90 -8.30 -22.36
N PHE A 180 -7.10 -7.99 -22.86
CA PHE A 180 -8.35 -8.63 -22.47
C PHE A 180 -9.12 -9.09 -23.72
N ASP A 181 -9.46 -10.38 -23.76
CA ASP A 181 -10.21 -11.04 -24.83
C ASP A 181 -11.49 -11.74 -24.33
N GLY A 182 -11.77 -11.68 -23.03
CA GLY A 182 -12.95 -12.30 -22.41
C GLY A 182 -12.80 -13.80 -22.11
N SER A 183 -11.64 -14.42 -22.35
CA SER A 183 -11.41 -15.84 -22.05
C SER A 183 -11.18 -16.13 -20.56
N ALA A 184 -10.64 -15.16 -19.83
CA ALA A 184 -10.34 -15.24 -18.41
C ALA A 184 -10.27 -13.84 -17.77
N ASN A 185 -10.05 -13.80 -16.45
CA ASN A 185 -9.75 -12.54 -15.75
C ASN A 185 -8.40 -11.98 -16.20
N ALA A 186 -8.35 -10.68 -16.52
CA ALA A 186 -7.12 -9.96 -16.81
C ALA A 186 -6.71 -9.10 -15.60
N THR A 187 -5.40 -8.99 -15.34
CA THR A 187 -4.85 -8.16 -14.26
C THR A 187 -3.93 -7.11 -14.85
N VAL A 188 -4.18 -5.84 -14.54
CA VAL A 188 -3.23 -4.75 -14.82
C VAL A 188 -2.38 -4.56 -13.56
N ALA A 189 -1.13 -5.02 -13.61
CA ALA A 189 -0.20 -4.80 -12.52
C ALA A 189 0.21 -3.31 -12.47
N VAL A 190 -0.06 -2.65 -11.34
CA VAL A 190 0.40 -1.29 -11.06
C VAL A 190 1.28 -1.37 -9.82
N THR A 191 2.56 -1.07 -10.00
CA THR A 191 3.51 -0.99 -8.88
C THR A 191 3.84 0.47 -8.66
N LEU A 192 3.75 0.94 -7.42
CA LEU A 192 4.21 2.28 -7.10
C LEU A 192 5.74 2.31 -7.25
N ALA A 193 6.24 3.20 -8.10
CA ALA A 193 7.68 3.35 -8.30
C ALA A 193 8.35 3.81 -6.99
N SER A 194 9.55 3.26 -6.72
CA SER A 194 10.37 3.74 -5.62
C SER A 194 10.78 5.20 -5.89
N VAL A 195 10.26 6.13 -5.09
CA VAL A 195 10.63 7.55 -5.13
C VAL A 195 11.92 7.86 -4.35
N GLY A 196 12.52 6.84 -3.71
CA GLY A 196 13.76 6.95 -2.94
C GLY A 196 14.08 5.65 -2.18
N THR A 197 15.12 5.69 -1.34
CA THR A 197 15.46 4.59 -0.43
C THR A 197 14.40 4.47 0.68
N ALA A 198 13.97 3.26 1.00
CA ALA A 198 13.07 3.04 2.12
C ALA A 198 13.73 3.50 3.43
N GLY A 199 13.02 4.28 4.24
CA GLY A 199 13.53 4.81 5.50
C GLY A 199 12.64 5.87 6.10
N THR A 200 13.06 6.39 7.26
CA THR A 200 12.45 7.57 7.89
C THR A 200 13.12 8.84 7.37
N TYR A 201 12.32 9.81 6.95
CA TYR A 201 12.77 11.13 6.53
C TYR A 201 12.21 12.19 7.46
N LYS A 202 13.07 13.10 7.92
CA LYS A 202 12.67 14.22 8.80
C LYS A 202 12.16 15.43 8.02
N SER A 203 12.50 15.53 6.73
CA SER A 203 11.96 16.51 5.80
C SER A 203 11.68 15.84 4.45
N VAL A 204 10.59 16.23 3.80
CA VAL A 204 10.17 15.69 2.50
C VAL A 204 9.94 16.82 1.51
N THR A 205 10.27 16.57 0.25
CA THR A 205 9.90 17.44 -0.87
C THR A 205 8.74 16.80 -1.61
N THR A 206 7.75 17.60 -1.99
CA THR A 206 6.61 17.14 -2.79
C THR A 206 6.58 17.80 -4.15
N ASP A 207 5.95 17.14 -5.13
CA ASP A 207 5.61 17.78 -6.40
C ASP A 207 4.38 18.70 -6.27
N ALA A 208 3.99 19.33 -7.37
CA ALA A 208 2.80 20.19 -7.45
C ALA A 208 1.47 19.47 -7.13
N LYS A 209 1.46 18.13 -7.15
CA LYS A 209 0.30 17.30 -6.78
C LYS A 209 0.37 16.81 -5.32
N GLY A 210 1.39 17.22 -4.56
CA GLY A 210 1.57 16.84 -3.16
C GLY A 210 2.19 15.46 -2.94
N ARG A 211 2.70 14.80 -3.99
CA ARG A 211 3.36 13.48 -3.87
C ARG A 211 4.80 13.68 -3.42
N VAL A 212 5.28 12.87 -2.49
CA VAL A 212 6.67 12.90 -2.04
C VAL A 212 7.60 12.48 -3.19
N THR A 213 8.54 13.35 -3.55
CA THR A 213 9.54 13.16 -4.62
C THR A 213 10.97 13.02 -4.09
N GLY A 214 11.16 13.25 -2.79
CA GLY A 214 12.45 13.18 -2.15
C GLY A 214 12.32 13.38 -0.65
N GLY A 215 13.36 12.97 0.08
CA GLY A 215 13.42 13.16 1.51
C GLY A 215 14.86 13.37 1.96
N THR A 216 15.02 14.17 3.01
CA THR A 216 16.31 14.40 3.66
C THR A 216 16.18 14.21 5.17
N ASN A 217 17.31 14.00 5.83
CA ASN A 217 17.40 13.90 7.29
C ASN A 217 18.30 14.99 7.84
N PRO A 218 17.88 16.28 7.80
CA PRO A 218 18.73 17.36 8.28
C PRO A 218 19.05 17.20 9.77
N THR A 219 20.27 17.57 10.12
CA THR A 219 20.76 17.60 11.51
C THR A 219 21.02 19.02 12.00
N THR A 220 20.82 20.02 11.14
CA THR A 220 21.04 21.44 11.44
C THR A 220 19.78 22.26 11.15
N LEU A 221 19.60 23.37 11.86
CA LEU A 221 18.50 24.32 11.66
C LEU A 221 18.44 24.83 10.22
N ALA A 222 19.60 25.20 9.66
CA ALA A 222 19.72 25.62 8.26
C ALA A 222 19.25 24.52 7.30
N GLY A 223 19.53 23.24 7.59
CA GLY A 223 19.05 22.13 6.78
C GLY A 223 17.53 21.90 6.85
N TYR A 224 16.86 22.34 7.91
CA TYR A 224 15.39 22.42 7.97
C TYR A 224 14.83 23.70 7.37
N GLY A 225 15.68 24.66 6.97
CA GLY A 225 15.24 25.99 6.53
C GLY A 225 14.72 26.88 7.64
N ILE A 226 15.00 26.55 8.91
CA ILE A 226 14.58 27.37 10.07
C ILE A 226 15.51 28.56 10.16
N THR A 227 14.99 29.77 9.95
CA THR A 227 15.74 31.04 9.95
C THR A 227 15.53 31.87 11.22
N ASP A 228 14.53 31.51 12.02
CA ASP A 228 14.09 32.21 13.24
C ASP A 228 14.38 31.39 14.50
N ALA A 229 15.30 30.42 14.41
CA ALA A 229 15.71 29.63 15.55
C ALA A 229 16.31 30.52 16.64
N ALA A 230 15.89 30.31 17.89
CA ALA A 230 16.59 30.91 19.03
C ALA A 230 18.07 30.47 19.01
N PRO A 231 19.04 31.39 19.09
CA PRO A 231 20.45 31.06 18.95
C PRO A 231 20.93 30.13 20.08
N THR A 232 21.70 29.10 19.72
CA THR A 232 22.26 28.11 20.67
C THR A 232 23.28 28.72 21.62
N SER A 233 23.97 29.78 21.16
CA SER A 233 24.69 30.68 22.06
C SER A 233 23.66 31.59 22.72
N HIS A 234 23.41 31.38 24.01
CA HIS A 234 22.74 32.39 24.83
C HIS A 234 23.46 33.71 24.55
N VAL A 235 22.72 34.73 24.14
CA VAL A 235 23.26 36.08 24.05
C VAL A 235 23.85 36.36 25.44
N GLY A 236 25.16 36.50 25.50
CA GLY A 236 25.94 36.09 26.67
C GLY A 236 27.43 36.31 26.49
N SER A 237 27.91 36.05 25.26
CA SER A 237 29.31 36.22 24.88
C SER A 237 29.47 37.30 23.80
N GLY A 238 28.96 38.51 24.05
CA GLY A 238 29.24 39.70 23.23
C GLY A 238 28.46 39.84 21.91
N GLY A 239 27.31 39.17 21.75
CA GLY A 239 26.40 39.42 20.63
C GLY A 239 25.54 40.66 20.85
N ALA A 240 25.21 41.39 19.78
CA ALA A 240 24.49 42.68 19.79
C ALA A 240 23.07 42.69 20.44
N ALA A 241 22.61 41.58 21.02
CA ALA A 241 21.31 41.49 21.67
C ALA A 241 21.34 41.87 23.16
N HIS A 242 22.53 41.93 23.81
CA HIS A 242 22.71 42.58 25.11
C HIS A 242 23.84 43.59 24.99
N ALA A 243 23.53 44.87 25.21
CA ALA A 243 24.52 45.94 25.16
C ALA A 243 25.59 45.73 26.24
N ASP A 244 26.80 46.21 25.98
CA ASP A 244 27.86 46.26 27.00
C ASP A 244 27.37 47.05 28.22
N VAL A 245 27.74 46.60 29.42
CA VAL A 245 27.46 47.35 30.64
C VAL A 245 28.21 48.69 30.58
N THR A 246 27.47 49.78 30.77
CA THR A 246 28.06 51.11 30.92
C THR A 246 27.95 51.55 32.37
N THR A 247 28.48 52.74 32.69
CA THR A 247 28.30 53.33 34.03
C THR A 247 26.85 53.77 34.30
N THR A 248 25.96 53.71 33.30
CA THR A 248 24.56 54.16 33.40
C THR A 248 23.52 53.18 32.85
N VAL A 249 23.93 52.09 32.22
CA VAL A 249 23.04 51.07 31.63
C VAL A 249 23.50 49.68 32.08
N ASP A 250 22.56 48.91 32.65
CA ASP A 250 22.80 47.53 33.07
C ASP A 250 23.11 46.64 31.84
N GLY A 251 24.10 45.76 31.99
CA GLY A 251 24.41 44.69 31.04
C GLY A 251 24.35 43.33 31.74
N PHE A 252 25.43 42.53 31.64
CA PHE A 252 25.55 41.29 32.45
C PHE A 252 25.78 41.54 33.95
N MET A 253 26.21 42.75 34.30
CA MET A 253 26.24 43.24 35.67
C MET A 253 25.55 44.60 35.72
N ILE A 254 25.09 44.99 36.91
CA ILE A 254 24.41 46.27 37.08
C ILE A 254 25.40 47.44 36.92
N ALA A 255 24.92 48.55 36.35
CA ALA A 255 25.74 49.74 36.07
C ALA A 255 26.46 50.27 37.33
N THR A 256 25.81 50.14 38.49
CA THR A 256 26.38 50.55 39.77
C THR A 256 27.61 49.74 40.18
N ASP A 257 27.68 48.46 39.82
CA ASP A 257 28.87 47.64 40.08
C ASP A 257 30.00 47.94 39.09
N LYS A 258 29.67 48.31 37.84
CA LYS A 258 30.67 48.82 36.87
C LYS A 258 31.33 50.09 37.38
N VAL A 259 30.55 51.03 37.91
CA VAL A 259 31.08 52.26 38.53
C VAL A 259 32.03 51.95 39.69
N LYS A 260 31.68 50.98 40.55
CA LYS A 260 32.56 50.55 41.64
C LYS A 260 33.88 49.98 41.11
N LEU A 261 33.82 49.10 40.11
CA LEU A 261 35.00 48.45 39.54
C LEU A 261 35.90 49.44 38.77
N ASP A 262 35.32 50.39 38.04
CA ASP A 262 36.08 51.44 37.33
C ASP A 262 36.83 52.37 38.28
N GLY A 263 36.33 52.53 39.51
CA GLY A 263 36.99 53.31 40.55
C GLY A 263 38.15 52.59 41.24
N ILE A 264 38.34 51.28 41.02
CA ILE A 264 39.43 50.50 41.60
C ILE A 264 40.66 50.64 40.69
N ALA A 265 41.69 51.36 41.15
CA ALA A 265 42.95 51.45 40.42
C ALA A 265 43.58 50.06 40.21
N VAL A 266 44.26 49.86 39.08
CA VAL A 266 44.94 48.60 38.74
C VAL A 266 45.85 48.18 39.91
N GLY A 267 45.53 47.04 40.54
CA GLY A 267 46.32 46.48 41.66
C GLY A 267 45.90 46.93 43.07
N ALA A 268 44.82 47.71 43.24
CA ALA A 268 44.41 48.24 44.55
C ALA A 268 44.00 47.20 45.62
N ASN A 269 43.82 45.92 45.24
CA ASN A 269 43.52 44.83 46.19
C ASN A 269 44.77 44.03 46.62
N ASN A 270 45.98 44.44 46.23
CA ASN A 270 47.21 43.73 46.62
C ASN A 270 47.73 44.21 47.99
N TYR A 271 46.91 44.12 49.04
CA TYR A 271 47.41 44.27 50.41
C TYR A 271 48.07 42.95 50.84
N ALA A 272 49.38 42.85 50.60
CA ALA A 272 50.20 41.80 51.18
C ALA A 272 50.54 42.21 52.62
N HIS A 273 49.95 41.51 53.60
CA HIS A 273 50.27 41.72 55.00
C HIS A 273 51.72 41.26 55.27
N PRO A 274 52.55 42.04 55.97
CA PRO A 274 53.95 41.65 56.21
C PRO A 274 54.04 40.47 57.19
N ASP A 275 55.07 39.62 57.03
CA ASP A 275 55.33 38.48 57.93
C ASP A 275 55.73 38.91 59.35
N THR A 276 56.15 40.16 59.53
CA THR A 276 56.46 40.76 60.84
C THR A 276 56.04 42.23 60.91
N HIS A 277 55.65 42.68 62.10
CA HIS A 277 55.34 44.09 62.35
C HIS A 277 56.47 44.75 63.14
N PRO A 278 57.21 45.71 62.57
CA PRO A 278 58.07 46.55 63.38
C PRO A 278 57.19 47.37 64.33
N PRO A 279 57.58 47.57 65.61
CA PRO A 279 56.79 48.36 66.56
C PRO A 279 56.45 49.78 66.09
N SER A 280 57.20 50.32 65.12
CA SER A 280 56.97 51.61 64.48
C SER A 280 55.72 51.68 63.59
N ILE A 281 55.12 50.56 63.20
CA ILE A 281 53.86 50.54 62.43
C ILE A 281 52.66 50.99 63.27
N ILE A 282 52.77 50.86 64.60
CA ILE A 282 51.76 51.30 65.55
C ILE A 282 52.16 52.71 66.00
N VAL A 283 51.36 53.71 65.60
CA VAL A 283 51.48 55.06 66.15
C VAL A 283 51.24 54.98 67.66
N GLN A 284 52.27 55.27 68.44
CA GLN A 284 52.21 55.21 69.90
C GLN A 284 51.43 56.42 70.42
N ASP A 285 50.21 56.19 70.89
CA ASP A 285 49.39 57.18 71.58
C ASP A 285 49.07 56.75 73.02
N ALA A 286 48.29 57.55 73.74
CA ALA A 286 47.93 57.29 75.12
C ALA A 286 47.14 55.99 75.34
N SER A 287 46.52 55.43 74.29
CA SER A 287 45.74 54.19 74.34
C SER A 287 46.56 52.95 73.97
N ASN A 288 47.71 53.13 73.30
CA ASN A 288 48.46 52.03 72.67
C ASN A 288 49.82 51.74 73.32
N ARG A 289 50.14 52.38 74.46
CA ARG A 289 51.45 52.29 75.11
C ARG A 289 51.44 51.37 76.33
N PHE A 290 52.10 50.21 76.24
CA PHE A 290 52.07 49.16 77.28
C PHE A 290 52.72 49.51 78.63
N VAL A 291 53.61 50.51 78.68
CA VAL A 291 54.13 51.13 79.92
C VAL A 291 54.40 52.60 79.64
N THR A 292 53.89 53.48 80.49
CA THR A 292 54.11 54.92 80.39
C THR A 292 55.50 55.32 80.89
N ASP A 293 56.03 56.43 80.38
CA ASP A 293 57.29 56.98 80.89
C ASP A 293 57.17 57.37 82.39
N ALA A 294 55.96 57.71 82.83
CA ALA A 294 55.63 57.95 84.24
C ALA A 294 55.75 56.68 85.09
N GLU A 295 55.21 55.55 84.63
CA GLU A 295 55.36 54.25 85.30
C GLU A 295 56.82 53.80 85.35
N ARG A 296 57.57 53.99 84.25
CA ARG A 296 59.01 53.70 84.21
C ARG A 296 59.81 54.53 85.22
N THR A 297 59.50 55.83 85.30
CA THR A 297 60.13 56.74 86.27
C THR A 297 59.80 56.33 87.71
N THR A 298 58.55 55.94 87.96
CA THR A 298 58.09 55.46 89.27
C THR A 298 58.84 54.21 89.72
N TRP A 299 59.05 53.24 88.83
CA TRP A 299 59.79 52.02 89.17
C TRP A 299 61.26 52.30 89.48
N ASN A 300 61.94 53.13 88.68
CA ASN A 300 63.34 53.50 88.92
C ASN A 300 63.54 54.27 90.23
N GLY A 301 62.52 54.99 90.71
CA GLY A 301 62.56 55.70 91.99
C GLY A 301 62.44 54.82 93.23
N LYS A 302 62.12 53.52 93.11
CA LYS A 302 61.90 52.64 94.27
C LYS A 302 63.18 52.27 95.02
N GLN A 303 64.33 52.15 94.35
CA GLN A 303 65.60 51.77 95.01
C GLN A 303 66.11 52.86 95.99
N PRO A 304 66.14 54.16 95.63
CA PRO A 304 66.45 55.24 96.58
C PRO A 304 65.47 55.37 97.74
N ALA A 305 64.24 54.86 97.61
CA ALA A 305 63.21 54.93 98.64
C ALA A 305 63.39 53.89 99.79
N ILE A 306 64.33 52.96 99.67
CA ILE A 306 64.65 52.02 100.75
C ILE A 306 65.38 52.76 101.88
N THR A 307 64.78 52.83 103.08
CA THR A 307 65.33 53.57 104.23
C THR A 307 65.56 52.67 105.46
N GLY A 308 66.12 53.22 106.54
CA GLY A 308 66.36 52.50 107.81
C GLY A 308 67.36 51.33 107.67
N GLY A 309 67.22 50.30 108.51
CA GLY A 309 68.10 49.13 108.51
C GLY A 309 68.03 48.23 107.27
N ALA A 310 67.00 48.37 106.43
CA ALA A 310 66.93 47.70 105.13
C ALA A 310 67.98 48.26 104.14
N SER A 311 68.42 49.51 104.32
CA SER A 311 69.44 50.11 103.45
C SER A 311 70.78 49.35 103.49
N THR A 312 71.25 48.94 104.67
CA THR A 312 72.48 48.16 104.85
C THR A 312 72.39 46.71 104.38
N ILE A 313 71.21 46.24 103.99
CA ILE A 313 71.01 44.91 103.38
C ILE A 313 70.90 45.05 101.84
N ALA A 314 70.24 46.11 101.37
CA ALA A 314 70.00 46.33 99.95
C ALA A 314 71.18 46.93 99.18
N SER A 315 72.08 47.69 99.84
CA SER A 315 73.16 48.42 99.16
C SER A 315 74.58 48.03 99.58
N SER A 316 74.76 47.21 100.61
CA SER A 316 76.07 46.72 101.05
C SER A 316 75.91 45.37 101.74
N ASN A 317 76.95 44.53 101.72
CA ASN A 317 76.93 43.26 102.43
C ASN A 317 77.55 43.42 103.82
N LEU A 318 77.03 42.67 104.79
CA LEU A 318 77.70 42.48 106.08
C LEU A 318 78.86 41.49 105.91
N THR A 319 79.93 41.65 106.70
CA THR A 319 81.05 40.71 106.66
C THR A 319 80.64 39.35 107.26
N ALA A 320 81.12 38.26 106.67
CA ALA A 320 80.63 36.91 106.97
C ALA A 320 80.88 36.46 108.44
N SER A 321 79.98 35.60 108.93
CA SER A 321 80.13 34.82 110.18
C SER A 321 80.29 35.61 111.48
N ARG A 322 79.46 36.64 111.70
CA ARG A 322 79.40 37.42 112.95
C ARG A 322 77.96 37.61 113.42
N ALA A 323 77.77 37.94 114.69
CA ALA A 323 76.45 38.34 115.20
C ALA A 323 76.07 39.75 114.74
N LEU A 324 74.76 39.93 114.57
CA LEU A 324 74.15 41.16 114.11
C LEU A 324 73.54 41.93 115.30
N VAL A 325 73.70 43.25 115.27
CA VAL A 325 73.02 44.19 116.16
C VAL A 325 72.39 45.31 115.34
N SER A 326 71.45 46.04 115.92
CA SER A 326 71.09 47.36 115.41
C SER A 326 72.09 48.39 115.93
N ASP A 327 72.68 49.19 115.04
CA ASP A 327 73.50 50.33 115.43
C ASP A 327 72.65 51.49 115.98
N ALA A 328 73.31 52.56 116.44
CA ALA A 328 72.65 53.74 116.99
C ALA A 328 71.77 54.50 115.97
N SER A 329 71.94 54.24 114.68
CA SER A 329 71.11 54.77 113.60
C SER A 329 69.97 53.82 113.21
N GLY A 330 69.78 52.73 113.96
CA GLY A 330 68.77 51.70 113.70
C GLY A 330 69.08 50.83 112.48
N LYS A 331 70.34 50.81 112.02
CA LYS A 331 70.76 49.97 110.89
C LYS A 331 71.35 48.65 111.35
N VAL A 332 71.30 47.64 110.48
CA VAL A 332 71.94 46.35 110.80
C VAL A 332 73.44 46.52 110.69
N ALA A 333 74.15 46.25 111.78
CA ALA A 333 75.60 46.38 111.86
C ALA A 333 76.24 45.13 112.50
N VAL A 334 77.55 45.01 112.30
CA VAL A 334 78.36 43.98 112.94
C VAL A 334 78.47 44.29 114.42
N SER A 335 78.09 43.34 115.28
CA SER A 335 78.27 43.48 116.72
C SER A 335 79.75 43.59 117.07
N SER A 336 80.08 44.40 118.08
CA SER A 336 81.42 44.36 118.71
C SER A 336 81.68 43.02 119.40
N VAL A 337 80.63 42.25 119.71
CA VAL A 337 80.72 40.87 120.20
C VAL A 337 81.11 39.93 119.07
N THR A 338 82.21 39.20 119.25
CA THR A 338 82.73 38.23 118.27
C THR A 338 81.96 36.90 118.33
N SER A 339 81.99 36.13 117.23
CA SER A 339 81.41 34.78 117.19
C SER A 339 82.04 33.84 118.23
N THR A 340 83.30 34.05 118.60
CA THR A 340 83.97 33.34 119.70
C THR A 340 83.34 33.67 121.06
N GLN A 341 83.06 34.95 121.34
CA GLN A 341 82.41 35.37 122.58
C GLN A 341 80.97 34.84 122.68
N LEU A 342 80.24 34.81 121.56
CA LEU A 342 78.94 34.13 121.49
C LEU A 342 79.07 32.61 121.63
N GLY A 343 80.13 32.03 121.10
CA GLY A 343 80.47 30.61 121.27
C GLY A 343 80.67 30.24 122.74
N TYR A 344 81.31 31.09 123.54
CA TYR A 344 81.47 30.86 124.98
C TYR A 344 80.15 30.82 125.76
N VAL A 345 79.12 31.52 125.29
CA VAL A 345 77.78 31.47 125.89
C VAL A 345 76.85 30.47 125.19
N SER A 346 77.32 29.83 124.11
CA SER A 346 76.58 28.81 123.39
C SER A 346 76.54 27.51 124.21
N GLY A 347 75.35 26.94 124.40
CA GLY A 347 75.16 25.71 125.19
C GLY A 347 74.99 25.92 126.69
N VAL A 348 74.99 27.18 127.16
CA VAL A 348 74.60 27.52 128.53
C VAL A 348 73.08 27.34 128.68
N THR A 349 72.65 26.43 129.56
CA THR A 349 71.23 26.06 129.74
C THR A 349 70.57 26.68 130.98
N SER A 350 71.34 27.37 131.83
CA SER A 350 70.87 28.08 133.03
C SER A 350 71.30 29.55 133.04
N ALA A 351 70.75 30.40 133.92
CA ALA A 351 71.12 31.81 133.96
C ALA A 351 72.63 32.01 134.17
N ILE A 352 73.27 32.82 133.32
CA ILE A 352 74.73 33.04 133.31
C ILE A 352 75.27 33.52 134.67
N GLN A 353 74.50 34.35 135.39
CA GLN A 353 74.91 34.86 136.70
C GLN A 353 75.20 33.74 137.70
N THR A 354 74.50 32.60 137.61
CA THR A 354 74.70 31.47 138.54
C THR A 354 75.96 30.66 138.21
N GLN A 355 76.56 30.84 137.03
CA GLN A 355 77.75 30.09 136.60
C GLN A 355 79.07 30.81 136.90
N LEU A 356 79.02 32.03 137.42
CA LEU A 356 80.19 32.85 137.74
C LEU A 356 80.35 32.94 139.27
N ASN A 357 81.11 32.01 139.85
CA ASN A 357 81.64 32.07 141.22
C ASN A 357 83.17 32.08 141.17
#